data_AF-A0A7S1KVU7-F1
#
_entry.id   AF-A0A7S1KVU7-F1
#
_cell.length_a   1.000
_cell.length_b   1.000
_cell.length_c   1.000
_cell.angle_alpha   90.00
_cell.angle_beta   90.00
_cell.angle_gamma   90.00
#
_symmetry.space_group_name_H-M   'P 1'
#
loop_
_entity.id
_entity.type
_entity.pdbx_description
1 polymer ?
#
loop_
_entity_poly.entity_id
_entity_poly.type
_entity_poly.pdbx_seq_one_letter_code
_entity_poly.pdbx_strand_id
1 'polypeptide(L)'
;CARSLSRTNESFEPYTQNLYVRRVLSGEFVQVNRHLLRDLIRRGIWTDDMRTQLIANNGSVQNLDLPADIKELYKTVWEIKQRIVLDMAADRGAYIDQSQSLNIHMVDATTAKLSSMHFHGWSLGLKTGMYYLR
;
A
#
# COMPACT_ATOMS: atom_id res chain seq x y z
N CYS A 1 2.68 -4.27 -6.55
CA CYS A 1 1.41 -4.20 -7.34
C CYS A 1 1.57 -4.23 -8.89
N ALA A 2 2.66 -4.76 -9.46
CA ALA A 2 2.85 -4.86 -10.91
C ALA A 2 3.41 -6.25 -11.27
N ARG A 3 2.90 -6.85 -12.36
CA ARG A 3 3.21 -8.19 -12.92
C ARG A 3 2.46 -9.42 -12.35
N SER A 4 1.26 -9.29 -11.80
CA SER A 4 0.44 -10.49 -11.55
C SER A 4 -0.30 -10.94 -12.81
N LEU A 5 -0.30 -12.25 -13.10
CA LEU A 5 -1.08 -12.87 -14.19
C LEU A 5 -2.57 -12.49 -14.11
N SER A 6 -3.11 -12.49 -12.90
CA SER A 6 -4.49 -12.08 -12.57
C SER A 6 -4.70 -10.56 -12.53
N ARG A 7 -3.63 -9.77 -12.63
CA ARG A 7 -3.66 -8.31 -12.45
C ARG A 7 -4.30 -7.88 -11.13
N THR A 8 -4.09 -8.58 -10.02
CA THR A 8 -4.51 -8.15 -8.67
C THR A 8 -3.33 -7.56 -7.91
N ASN A 9 -3.60 -6.88 -6.78
CA ASN A 9 -2.54 -6.55 -5.83
C ASN A 9 -1.93 -7.83 -5.23
N GLU A 10 -0.76 -7.69 -4.63
CA GLU A 10 0.00 -8.80 -4.07
C GLU A 10 -0.56 -9.20 -2.69
N SER A 11 -0.91 -10.50 -2.56
CA SER A 11 -1.33 -11.11 -1.31
C SER A 11 -2.41 -10.28 -0.58
N PHE A 12 -2.27 -10.12 0.73
CA PHE A 12 -3.10 -9.28 1.60
C PHE A 12 -2.49 -7.89 1.85
N GLU A 13 -1.53 -7.46 1.04
CA GLU A 13 -0.84 -6.20 1.27
C GLU A 13 -1.69 -5.00 0.85
N PRO A 14 -1.51 -3.83 1.48
CA PRO A 14 -2.01 -2.58 0.93
C PRO A 14 -1.33 -2.23 -0.40
N TYR A 15 -1.90 -1.30 -1.15
CA TYR A 15 -1.24 -0.80 -2.36
C TYR A 15 0.05 -0.07 -1.99
N THR A 16 1.18 -0.51 -2.54
CA THR A 16 2.48 0.15 -2.31
C THR A 16 2.47 1.59 -2.83
N GLN A 17 1.88 1.80 -4.01
CA GLN A 17 1.73 3.09 -4.69
C GLN A 17 0.48 3.05 -5.58
N ASN A 18 -0.15 4.20 -5.84
CA ASN A 18 -1.23 4.29 -6.84
C ASN A 18 -0.73 4.51 -8.27
N LEU A 19 0.58 4.42 -8.49
CA LEU A 19 1.22 4.47 -9.80
C LEU A 19 2.08 3.22 -9.99
N TYR A 20 2.18 2.78 -11.24
CA TYR A 20 3.13 1.74 -11.63
C TYR A 20 3.75 2.07 -12.97
N VAL A 21 5.06 1.89 -13.05
CA VAL A 21 5.80 2.04 -14.31
C VAL A 21 5.87 0.67 -14.98
N ARG A 22 5.28 0.58 -16.17
CA ARG A 22 5.34 -0.61 -17.02
C ARG A 22 6.44 -0.41 -18.06
N ARG A 23 7.53 -1.14 -17.90
CA ARG A 23 8.63 -1.23 -18.88
C ARG A 23 8.30 -2.26 -19.95
N VAL A 24 8.32 -1.85 -21.21
CA VAL A 24 8.17 -2.70 -22.40
C VAL A 24 9.32 -2.42 -23.37
N LEU A 25 9.49 -3.26 -24.40
CA LEU A 25 10.55 -3.07 -25.40
C LEU A 25 10.47 -1.72 -26.12
N SER A 26 9.29 -1.13 -26.21
CA SER A 26 9.04 0.17 -26.84
C SER A 26 9.15 1.38 -25.90
N GLY A 27 9.52 1.18 -24.62
CA GLY A 27 9.71 2.26 -23.65
C GLY A 27 9.07 2.02 -22.27
N GLU A 28 9.04 3.07 -21.46
CA GLU A 28 8.43 3.06 -20.13
C GLU A 28 7.10 3.81 -20.13
N PHE A 29 6.04 3.17 -19.63
CA PHE A 29 4.71 3.76 -19.55
C PHE A 29 4.25 3.83 -18.10
N VAL A 30 3.95 5.03 -17.62
CA VAL A 30 3.35 5.23 -16.29
C VAL A 30 1.86 4.94 -16.37
N GLN A 31 1.38 4.04 -15.52
CA GLN A 31 0.00 3.64 -15.44
C GLN A 31 -0.54 3.86 -14.02
N VAL A 32 -1.74 4.41 -13.93
CA VAL A 32 -2.41 4.74 -12.67
C VAL A 32 -3.18 3.51 -12.16
N ASN A 33 -3.35 3.40 -10.84
CA ASN A 33 -4.26 2.45 -10.23
C ASN A 33 -5.65 2.57 -10.89
N ARG A 34 -6.12 1.47 -11.50
CA ARG A 34 -7.37 1.44 -12.26
C ARG A 34 -8.59 1.83 -11.42
N HIS A 35 -8.56 1.49 -10.11
CA HIS A 35 -9.66 1.76 -9.19
C HIS A 35 -9.74 3.26 -8.93
N LEU A 36 -8.61 3.88 -8.56
CA LEU A 36 -8.49 5.32 -8.39
C LEU A 36 -8.91 6.08 -9.64
N LEU A 37 -8.38 5.69 -10.80
CA LEU A 37 -8.71 6.32 -12.08
C LEU A 37 -10.22 6.27 -12.37
N ARG A 38 -10.86 5.12 -12.16
CA ARG A 38 -12.30 4.95 -12.38
C ARG A 38 -13.13 5.84 -11.45
N ASP A 39 -12.75 5.95 -10.18
CA ASP A 39 -13.49 6.77 -9.21
C ASP A 39 -13.29 8.27 -9.47
N LEU A 40 -12.09 8.70 -9.85
CA LEU A 40 -11.82 10.09 -10.23
C LEU A 40 -12.58 10.49 -11.51
N ILE A 41 -12.64 9.62 -12.52
CA ILE A 41 -13.43 9.85 -13.74
C ILE A 41 -14.93 9.91 -13.40
N ARG A 42 -15.44 8.99 -12.57
CA ARG A 42 -16.85 8.98 -12.18
C ARG A 42 -17.26 10.28 -11.47
N ARG A 43 -16.35 10.89 -10.72
CA ARG A 43 -16.58 12.16 -10.01
C ARG A 43 -16.28 13.39 -10.87
N GLY A 44 -15.79 13.23 -12.10
CA GLY A 44 -15.41 14.35 -12.97
C GLY A 44 -14.18 15.12 -12.51
N ILE A 45 -13.34 14.53 -11.65
CA ILE A 45 -12.16 15.19 -11.04
C ILE A 45 -10.87 14.85 -11.82
N TRP A 46 -10.94 13.89 -12.75
CA TRP A 46 -9.77 13.46 -13.51
C TRP A 46 -9.36 14.50 -14.57
N THR A 47 -8.21 15.15 -14.36
CA THR A 47 -7.59 16.11 -15.28
C THR A 47 -6.13 15.74 -15.58
N ASP A 48 -5.54 16.31 -16.63
CA ASP A 48 -4.12 16.08 -16.95
C ASP A 48 -3.18 16.72 -15.91
N ASP A 49 -3.58 17.84 -15.32
CA ASP A 49 -2.88 18.45 -14.18
C ASP A 49 -2.89 17.53 -12.96
N MET A 50 -4.03 16.92 -12.63
CA MET A 50 -4.16 15.93 -11.55
C MET A 50 -3.24 14.73 -11.79
N ARG A 51 -3.16 14.25 -13.04
CA ARG A 51 -2.24 13.17 -13.41
C ARG A 51 -0.79 13.58 -13.15
N THR A 52 -0.40 14.79 -13.56
CA THR A 52 0.96 15.30 -13.37
C THR A 52 1.29 15.45 -11.89
N GLN A 53 0.38 15.98 -11.09
CA GLN A 53 0.54 16.08 -9.63
C GLN A 53 0.63 14.71 -8.96
N LEU A 54 -0.14 13.71 -9.41
CA LEU A 54 -0.08 12.36 -8.88
C LEU A 54 1.29 11.73 -9.15
N ILE A 55 1.86 11.95 -10.34
CA ILE A 55 3.22 11.51 -10.70
C ILE A 55 4.26 12.21 -9.84
N ALA A 56 4.15 13.52 -9.65
CA ALA A 56 5.04 14.29 -8.79
C ALA A 56 5.03 13.83 -7.33
N ASN A 57 3.87 13.35 -6.84
CA ASN A 57 3.71 12.80 -5.49
C ASN A 57 4.00 11.28 -5.42
N ASN A 58 4.69 10.70 -6.40
CA ASN A 58 5.03 9.26 -6.44
C ASN A 58 3.81 8.32 -6.23
N GLY A 59 2.63 8.75 -6.64
CA GLY A 59 1.39 7.99 -6.53
C GLY A 59 0.69 8.09 -5.17
N SER A 60 1.12 8.99 -4.29
CA SER A 60 0.33 9.39 -3.11
C SER A 60 -0.77 10.38 -3.51
N VAL A 61 -1.96 10.20 -2.93
CA VAL A 61 -3.11 11.10 -3.12
C VAL A 61 -3.26 12.11 -1.97
N GLN A 62 -2.44 12.02 -0.92
CA GLN A 62 -2.66 12.78 0.32
C GLN A 62 -2.47 14.29 0.13
N ASN A 63 -1.51 14.66 -0.71
CA ASN A 63 -1.17 16.07 -1.02
C ASN A 63 -2.00 16.67 -2.17
N LEU A 64 -2.92 15.93 -2.77
CA LEU A 64 -3.75 16.40 -3.87
C LEU A 64 -5.01 17.08 -3.34
N ASP A 65 -5.62 17.98 -4.11
CA ASP A 65 -6.92 18.55 -3.76
C ASP A 65 -8.04 17.56 -4.13
N LEU A 66 -8.24 16.58 -3.24
CA LEU A 66 -9.21 15.50 -3.40
C LEU A 66 -10.09 15.38 -2.15
N PRO A 67 -11.35 14.91 -2.32
CA PRO A 67 -12.22 14.57 -1.21
C PRO A 67 -11.56 13.62 -0.18
N ALA A 68 -11.85 13.84 1.10
CA ALA A 68 -11.24 13.08 2.20
C ALA A 68 -11.50 11.57 2.09
N ASP A 69 -12.66 11.16 1.61
CA ASP A 69 -13.02 9.75 1.42
C ASP A 69 -12.14 9.06 0.36
N ILE A 70 -11.78 9.76 -0.71
CA ILE A 70 -10.84 9.26 -1.72
C ILE A 70 -9.43 9.17 -1.13
N LYS A 71 -9.00 10.19 -0.37
CA LYS A 71 -7.69 10.17 0.28
C LYS A 71 -7.54 9.03 1.26
N GLU A 72 -8.58 8.76 2.06
CA GLU A 72 -8.62 7.64 3.00
C GLU A 72 -8.61 6.28 2.29
N LEU A 73 -9.41 6.12 1.24
CA LEU A 73 -9.52 4.85 0.51
C LEU A 73 -8.23 4.48 -0.24
N TYR A 74 -7.54 5.47 -0.79
CA TYR A 74 -6.36 5.26 -1.64
C TYR A 74 -5.04 5.53 -0.90
N LYS A 75 -5.03 5.36 0.42
CA LYS A 75 -3.80 5.36 1.21
C LYS A 75 -2.82 4.32 0.70
N THR A 76 -1.57 4.74 0.55
CA THR A 76 -0.48 3.83 0.24
C THR A 76 0.00 3.11 1.50
N VAL A 77 0.75 2.02 1.33
CA VAL A 77 1.30 1.25 2.46
C VAL A 77 2.19 2.10 3.38
N TRP A 78 2.83 3.14 2.84
CA TRP A 78 3.68 4.09 3.57
C TRP A 78 2.89 5.07 4.44
N GLU A 79 1.61 5.26 4.13
CA GLU A 79 0.69 6.15 4.83
C GLU A 79 -0.15 5.42 5.89
N ILE A 80 -0.13 4.07 5.86
CA ILE A 80 -0.86 3.22 6.78
C ILE A 80 0.02 2.92 8.00
N LYS A 81 -0.55 3.11 9.19
CA LYS A 81 0.11 2.74 10.46
C LYS A 81 0.34 1.22 10.49
N GLN A 82 1.60 0.80 10.57
CA GLN A 82 1.96 -0.63 10.58
C GLN A 82 1.37 -1.41 11.77
N ARG A 83 1.03 -0.73 12.87
CA ARG A 83 0.30 -1.34 13.98
C ARG A 83 -1.03 -1.95 13.53
N ILE A 84 -1.79 -1.21 12.71
CA ILE A 84 -3.09 -1.69 12.17
C ILE A 84 -2.87 -2.93 11.29
N VAL A 85 -1.78 -2.94 10.51
CA VAL A 85 -1.42 -4.08 9.67
C VAL A 85 -1.13 -5.32 10.51
N LEU A 86 -0.43 -5.18 11.64
CA LEU A 86 -0.17 -6.25 12.60
C LEU A 86 -1.46 -6.73 13.27
N ASP A 87 -2.33 -5.81 13.71
CA ASP A 87 -3.62 -6.14 14.34
C ASP A 87 -4.49 -6.96 13.38
N MET A 88 -4.64 -6.50 12.12
CA MET A 88 -5.37 -7.23 11.08
C MET A 88 -4.72 -8.58 10.72
N ALA A 89 -3.39 -8.67 10.80
CA ALA A 89 -2.68 -9.94 10.59
C ALA A 89 -2.98 -10.93 11.72
N ALA A 90 -3.10 -10.46 12.95
CA ALA A 90 -3.45 -11.30 14.09
C ALA A 90 -4.90 -11.78 14.01
N ASP A 91 -5.83 -10.89 13.65
CA ASP A 91 -7.25 -11.21 13.48
C ASP A 91 -7.47 -12.34 12.48
N ARG A 92 -6.84 -12.27 11.29
CA ARG A 92 -6.93 -13.38 10.32
C ARG A 92 -6.09 -14.59 10.72
N GLY A 93 -5.03 -14.40 11.51
CA GLY A 93 -4.13 -15.43 11.98
C GLY A 93 -4.84 -16.51 12.81
N ALA A 94 -5.94 -16.16 13.49
CA ALA A 94 -6.80 -17.10 14.20
C ALA A 94 -7.39 -18.21 13.30
N TYR A 95 -7.49 -17.97 11.99
CA TYR A 95 -8.04 -18.90 11.00
C TYR A 95 -6.97 -19.51 10.09
N ILE A 96 -5.68 -19.30 10.40
CA ILE A 96 -4.54 -19.81 9.62
C ILE A 96 -3.79 -20.85 10.47
N ASP A 97 -3.82 -22.11 10.02
CA ASP A 97 -3.16 -23.24 10.66
C ASP A 97 -1.62 -23.13 10.64
N GLN A 98 -1.05 -22.60 9.55
CA GLN A 98 0.37 -22.29 9.40
C GLN A 98 0.68 -20.83 9.75
N SER A 99 1.30 -20.06 8.85
CA SER A 99 1.65 -18.65 9.05
C SER A 99 1.37 -17.83 7.79
N GLN A 100 1.86 -16.59 7.75
CA GLN A 100 1.63 -15.62 6.69
C GLN A 100 2.89 -14.80 6.40
N SER A 101 3.15 -14.54 5.12
CA SER A 101 4.28 -13.71 4.67
C SER A 101 3.96 -12.23 4.87
N LEU A 102 4.23 -11.70 6.06
CA LEU A 102 3.89 -10.34 6.45
C LEU A 102 5.05 -9.37 6.21
N ASN A 103 4.96 -8.53 5.19
CA ASN A 103 5.91 -7.43 4.97
C ASN A 103 5.55 -6.21 5.81
N ILE A 104 6.56 -5.58 6.41
CA ILE A 104 6.42 -4.34 7.18
C ILE A 104 7.05 -3.20 6.39
N HIS A 105 6.32 -2.09 6.27
CA HIS A 105 6.74 -0.91 5.53
C HIS A 105 6.90 0.26 6.50
N MET A 106 8.12 0.77 6.70
CA MET A 106 8.40 1.79 7.70
C MET A 106 9.31 2.88 7.16
N VAL A 107 8.75 4.08 7.05
CA VAL A 107 9.53 5.30 6.77
C VAL A 107 10.34 5.68 8.02
N ASP A 108 11.60 6.07 7.82
CA ASP A 108 12.54 6.46 8.87
C ASP A 108 12.62 5.44 10.00
N ALA A 109 12.98 4.20 9.64
CA ALA A 109 13.10 3.10 10.58
C ALA A 109 14.18 3.41 11.63
N THR A 110 13.78 3.37 12.90
CA THR A 110 14.68 3.50 14.05
C THR A 110 14.61 2.24 14.90
N THR A 111 15.66 1.96 15.67
CA THR A 111 15.68 0.81 16.58
C THR A 111 14.47 0.83 17.52
N ALA A 112 14.10 1.99 18.05
CA ALA A 112 12.94 2.12 18.93
C ALA A 112 11.62 1.74 18.23
N LYS A 113 11.40 2.21 16.99
CA LYS A 113 10.20 1.86 16.21
C LYS A 113 10.16 0.38 15.87
N LEU A 114 11.29 -0.19 15.46
CA LEU A 114 11.40 -1.60 15.08
C LEU A 114 11.21 -2.52 16.30
N SER A 115 11.85 -2.21 17.42
CA SER A 115 11.65 -2.95 18.68
C SER A 115 10.19 -2.91 19.10
N SER A 116 9.56 -1.73 19.12
CA SER A 116 8.14 -1.60 19.47
C SER A 116 7.23 -2.42 18.54
N MET A 117 7.50 -2.40 17.23
CA MET A 117 6.77 -3.17 16.23
C MET A 117 6.91 -4.69 16.46
N HIS A 118 8.12 -5.18 16.68
CA HIS A 118 8.37 -6.60 16.96
C HIS A 118 7.71 -7.07 18.25
N PHE A 119 7.83 -6.30 19.34
CA PHE A 119 7.18 -6.64 20.60
C PHE A 119 5.66 -6.64 20.49
N HIS A 120 5.07 -5.72 19.71
CA HIS A 120 3.64 -5.69 19.44
C HIS A 120 3.18 -6.91 18.63
N GLY A 121 3.89 -7.27 17.56
CA GLY A 121 3.56 -8.48 16.80
C GLY A 121 3.67 -9.77 17.63
N TRP A 122 4.69 -9.85 18.50
CA TRP A 122 4.87 -10.97 19.40
C TRP A 122 3.77 -11.06 20.46
N SER A 123 3.37 -9.94 21.08
CA SER A 123 2.31 -9.94 22.09
C SER A 123 0.94 -10.32 21.54
N LEU A 124 0.70 -10.08 20.25
CA LEU A 124 -0.49 -10.54 19.52
C LEU A 124 -0.45 -12.04 19.15
N GLY A 125 0.66 -12.74 19.38
CA GLY A 125 0.80 -14.16 19.04
C GLY A 125 1.05 -14.44 17.55
N LEU A 126 1.55 -13.46 16.78
CA LEU A 126 1.91 -13.69 15.39
C LEU A 126 3.04 -14.71 15.25
N LYS A 127 2.80 -15.79 14.51
CA LYS A 127 3.82 -16.80 14.16
C LYS A 127 4.95 -16.22 13.30
N THR A 128 4.63 -15.27 12.42
CA THR A 128 5.61 -14.49 11.64
C THR A 128 5.34 -13.00 11.86
N GLY A 129 6.19 -12.35 12.65
CA GLY A 129 6.05 -10.92 12.96
C GLY A 129 6.58 -9.99 11.87
N MET A 130 7.51 -10.47 11.03
CA MET A 130 8.07 -9.71 9.89
C MET A 130 8.74 -10.65 8.91
N TYR A 131 8.45 -10.48 7.62
CA TYR A 131 9.12 -11.18 6.52
C TYR A 131 10.22 -10.29 5.90
N TYR A 132 9.83 -9.21 5.23
CA TYR A 132 10.74 -8.13 4.86
C TYR A 132 10.40 -6.83 5.59
N LEU A 133 11.45 -6.07 5.91
CA LEU A 133 11.35 -4.64 6.22
C LEU A 133 11.57 -3.85 4.93
N ARG A 134 10.66 -2.93 4.64
CA ARG A 134 10.68 -2.05 3.47
C ARG A 134 10.69 -0.59 3.90
#